data_AF-A0A1B1UPN8-F1
#
_entry.id   AF-A0A1B1UPN8-F1
#
_cell.length_a   1.000
_cell.length_b   1.000
_cell.length_c   1.000
_cell.angle_alpha   90.00
_cell.angle_beta   90.00
_cell.angle_gamma   90.00
#
_symmetry.space_group_name_H-M   'P 1'
#
loop_
_entity.id
_entity.type
_entity.pdbx_description
1 polymer ?
#
loop_
_entity_poly.entity_id
_entity_poly.type
_entity_poly.pdbx_seq_one_letter_code
_entity_poly.pdbx_strand_id
1 'polypeptide(L)'
;MLGPADWTHGIARPLQDVVVDPNPNLTVQLFRRPAGDGVGVRAQARWRPAGGLGAGSGVLLDVHGEIGRVSTPVISGAVSAPSQG
;
A
#
# COMPACT_ATOMS: atom_id res chain seq x y z
N MET A 1 -13.98 10.45 -5.44
CA MET A 1 -13.40 9.37 -6.29
C MET A 1 -12.02 9.10 -5.75
N LEU A 2 -11.84 8.00 -5.04
CA LEU A 2 -10.55 7.61 -4.46
C LEU A 2 -9.74 6.92 -5.57
N GLY A 3 -8.52 7.40 -5.86
CA GLY A 3 -7.72 6.82 -6.95
C GLY A 3 -7.31 5.37 -6.66
N PRO A 4 -6.93 4.57 -7.67
CA PRO A 4 -6.47 3.18 -7.50
C PRO A 4 -5.34 3.03 -6.47
N ALA A 5 -4.52 4.08 -6.36
CA ALA A 5 -3.50 4.30 -5.35
C ALA A 5 -3.96 4.11 -3.91
N ASP A 6 -5.17 4.57 -3.60
CA ASP A 6 -5.72 4.56 -2.25
C ASP A 6 -6.34 3.20 -1.91
N TRP A 7 -6.66 2.40 -2.94
CA TRP A 7 -7.12 1.02 -2.78
C TRP A 7 -5.98 0.10 -2.31
N THR A 8 -4.73 0.38 -2.69
CA THR A 8 -3.55 -0.38 -2.22
C THR A 8 -3.32 -0.29 -0.70
N HIS A 9 -3.79 0.77 -0.02
CA HIS A 9 -3.76 0.86 1.45
C HIS A 9 -4.64 -0.21 2.12
N GLY A 10 -5.66 -0.72 1.44
CA GLY A 10 -6.54 -1.76 1.96
C GLY A 10 -5.97 -3.18 1.86
N ILE A 11 -5.00 -3.42 0.98
CA ILE A 11 -4.50 -4.77 0.66
C ILE A 11 -3.35 -5.20 1.59
N ALA A 12 -2.62 -4.26 2.18
CA ALA A 12 -1.37 -4.52 2.91
C ALA A 12 -1.48 -4.43 4.43
N ARG A 13 -2.68 -4.24 5.01
CA ARG A 13 -2.81 -4.06 6.47
C ARG A 13 -2.20 -5.27 7.23
N PRO A 14 -1.41 -5.04 8.30
CA PRO A 14 -1.02 -6.11 9.20
C PRO A 14 -2.27 -6.74 9.81
N LEU A 15 -2.20 -8.03 10.16
CA LEU A 15 -3.21 -8.72 10.96
C LEU A 15 -3.26 -8.23 12.44
N GLN A 16 -2.64 -7.09 12.72
CA GLN A 16 -2.37 -6.53 14.04
C GLN A 16 -3.16 -5.22 14.21
N ASP A 17 -3.53 -4.86 15.44
CA ASP A 17 -4.24 -3.62 15.78
C ASP A 17 -3.38 -2.38 15.49
N VAL A 18 -3.26 -2.00 14.21
CA VAL A 18 -2.63 -0.76 13.77
C VAL A 18 -3.65 0.35 13.79
N VAL A 19 -3.42 1.36 14.63
CA VAL A 19 -4.35 2.47 14.86
C VAL A 19 -4.06 3.66 13.92
N VAL A 20 -2.83 3.80 13.41
CA VAL A 20 -2.46 4.83 12.42
C VAL A 20 -1.46 4.25 11.40
N ASP A 21 -1.77 4.45 10.12
CA ASP A 21 -0.96 4.03 8.97
C ASP A 21 -0.86 5.21 7.98
N PRO A 22 0.07 6.17 8.20
CA PRO A 22 0.32 7.21 7.23
C PRO A 22 1.16 6.63 6.09
N ASN A 23 0.73 6.84 4.86
CA ASN A 23 1.56 6.60 3.68
C ASN A 23 2.37 7.87 3.38
N PRO A 24 3.67 7.92 3.74
CA PRO A 24 4.47 9.12 3.52
C PRO A 24 4.83 9.33 2.05
N ASN A 25 4.69 8.30 1.18
CA ASN A 25 5.05 8.43 -0.23
C ASN A 25 4.45 7.29 -1.09
N LEU A 26 3.97 7.62 -2.29
CA LEU A 26 3.51 6.64 -3.27
C LEU A 26 4.24 6.83 -4.60
N THR A 27 4.87 5.76 -5.09
CA THR A 27 5.49 5.75 -6.42
C THR A 27 4.70 4.84 -7.34
N VAL A 28 4.30 5.37 -8.49
CA VAL A 28 3.69 4.62 -9.59
C VAL A 28 4.56 4.81 -10.83
N GLN A 29 4.99 3.69 -11.42
CA GLN A 29 5.77 3.69 -12.65
C GLN A 29 5.03 2.88 -13.69
N LEU A 30 4.68 3.53 -14.81
CA LEU A 30 4.07 2.90 -15.96
C LEU A 30 5.09 2.85 -17.09
N PHE A 31 5.31 1.69 -17.69
CA PHE A 31 6.11 1.57 -18.90
C PHE A 31 5.25 1.55 -20.18
N ARG A 32 3.93 1.42 -20.03
CA ARG A 32 2.94 1.59 -21.11
C ARG A 32 1.64 2.16 -20.57
N ARG A 33 0.81 2.70 -21.46
CA ARG A 33 -0.53 3.20 -21.10
C ARG A 33 -1.46 2.03 -20.73
N PRO A 34 -2.33 2.19 -19.72
CA PRO A 34 -3.40 1.22 -19.44
C PRO A 34 -4.41 1.15 -20.60
N ALA A 35 -4.95 -0.04 -20.83
CA ALA A 35 -6.04 -0.30 -21.77
C ALA A 35 -7.23 -0.96 -21.07
N GLY A 36 -8.44 -0.70 -21.59
CA GLY A 36 -9.69 -1.16 -21.00
C GLY A 36 -10.11 -0.35 -19.78
N ASP A 37 -11.16 -0.83 -19.11
CA ASP A 37 -11.89 -0.05 -18.11
C ASP A 37 -11.31 -0.13 -16.69
N GLY A 38 -10.26 -0.94 -16.48
CA GLY A 38 -9.75 -1.23 -15.15
C GLY A 38 -8.26 -1.55 -15.09
N VAL A 39 -7.67 -1.24 -13.94
CA VAL A 39 -6.30 -1.60 -13.57
C VAL A 39 -6.34 -2.53 -12.37
N GLY A 40 -5.79 -3.73 -12.52
CA GLY A 40 -5.59 -4.68 -11.44
C GLY A 40 -4.25 -4.48 -10.74
N VAL A 41 -4.14 -4.96 -9.50
CA VAL A 41 -2.90 -4.94 -8.72
C VAL A 41 -2.62 -6.33 -8.15
N ARG A 42 -1.45 -6.88 -8.45
CA ARG A 42 -0.89 -8.02 -7.72
C ARG A 42 0.02 -7.50 -6.62
N ALA A 43 -0.55 -7.33 -5.44
CA ALA A 43 0.12 -6.70 -4.31
C ALA A 43 1.01 -7.66 -3.51
N GLN A 44 2.03 -7.11 -2.87
CA GLN A 44 2.90 -7.74 -1.89
C GLN A 44 3.13 -6.75 -0.74
N ALA A 45 3.20 -7.25 0.50
CA ALA A 45 3.53 -6.45 1.66
C ALA A 45 4.72 -7.08 2.40
N ARG A 46 5.63 -6.26 2.89
CA ARG A 46 6.73 -6.67 3.77
C ARG A 46 6.74 -5.78 5.00
N TRP A 47 6.79 -6.39 6.18
CA TRP A 47 6.72 -5.71 7.46
C TRP A 47 7.96 -5.97 8.30
N ARG A 48 8.41 -4.94 9.03
CA ARG A 48 9.41 -5.00 10.09
C ARG A 48 8.77 -4.51 11.40
N PRO A 49 8.08 -5.41 12.14
CA PRO A 49 7.25 -5.02 13.28
C PRO A 49 8.00 -4.27 14.38
N ALA A 50 9.24 -4.67 14.69
CA ALA A 50 10.05 -4.05 15.75
C ALA A 50 10.36 -2.56 15.54
N GLY A 51 10.23 -2.05 14.32
CA GLY A 51 10.45 -0.63 14.00
C GLY A 51 9.19 0.12 13.60
N GLY A 52 8.02 -0.53 13.57
CA GLY A 52 6.80 0.09 13.04
C GLY A 52 6.93 0.49 11.56
N LEU A 53 7.68 -0.27 10.77
CA LEU A 53 7.92 0.03 9.36
C LEU A 53 7.45 -1.11 8.46
N GLY A 54 6.92 -0.74 7.30
CA GLY A 54 6.51 -1.65 6.25
C GLY A 54 6.77 -1.09 4.87
N ALA A 55 6.55 -1.92 3.87
CA ALA A 55 6.48 -1.50 2.48
C ALA A 55 5.43 -2.34 1.74
N GLY A 56 4.54 -1.65 1.04
CA GLY A 56 3.68 -2.24 0.01
C GLY A 56 4.33 -2.11 -1.36
N SER A 57 4.21 -3.14 -2.18
CA SER A 57 4.57 -3.08 -3.59
C SER A 57 3.58 -3.88 -4.43
N GLY A 58 3.55 -3.65 -5.74
CA GLY A 58 2.68 -4.40 -6.61
C GLY A 58 2.99 -4.28 -8.09
N VAL A 59 2.56 -5.29 -8.83
CA VAL A 59 2.50 -5.27 -10.30
C VAL A 59 1.15 -4.72 -10.72
N LEU A 60 1.16 -3.69 -11.55
CA LEU A 60 -0.05 -3.12 -12.17
C LEU A 60 -0.36 -3.88 -13.46
N LEU A 61 -1.63 -4.22 -13.65
CA LEU A 61 -2.10 -5.02 -14.78
C LEU A 61 -3.29 -4.35 -15.45
N ASP A 62 -3.41 -4.51 -16.76
CA ASP A 62 -4.64 -4.23 -17.50
C ASP A 62 -5.11 -5.49 -18.26
N VAL A 63 -6.06 -5.34 -19.18
CA VAL A 63 -6.58 -6.44 -20.02
C VAL A 63 -5.52 -7.11 -20.90
N HIS A 64 -4.36 -6.50 -21.10
CA HIS A 64 -3.22 -7.02 -21.86
C HIS A 64 -2.03 -7.44 -20.98
N GLY A 65 -2.17 -7.42 -19.65
CA GLY A 65 -1.13 -7.86 -18.70
C GLY A 65 -0.39 -6.69 -18.04
N GLU A 66 0.90 -6.86 -17.73
CA GLU A 66 1.67 -5.91 -16.93
C GLU A 66 1.78 -4.54 -17.61
N ILE A 67 1.49 -3.47 -16.87
CA ILE A 67 1.61 -2.07 -17.33
C ILE A 67 2.63 -1.27 -16.52
N GLY A 68 3.01 -1.77 -15.34
CA GLY A 68 3.83 -1.00 -14.42
C GLY A 68 3.96 -1.60 -13.03
N ARG A 69 4.49 -0.77 -12.13
CA ARG A 69 4.76 -1.10 -10.74
C ARG A 69 4.24 0.00 -9.82
N VAL A 70 3.88 -0.40 -8.61
CA VAL A 70 3.57 0.50 -7.50
C VAL A 70 4.43 0.14 -6.30
N SER A 71 4.89 1.15 -5.56
CA SER A 71 5.56 0.96 -4.28
C SER A 71 5.19 2.07 -3.30
N THR A 72 5.11 1.71 -2.03
CA THR A 72 4.75 2.61 -0.94
C THR A 72 5.49 2.17 0.34
N PRO A 73 6.32 3.01 0.95
CA PRO A 73 6.67 2.85 2.36
C PRO A 73 5.44 2.98 3.23
N VAL A 74 5.43 2.23 4.32
CA VAL A 74 4.37 2.24 5.31
C VAL A 74 4.98 2.43 6.69
N ILE A 75 4.33 3.24 7.53
CA ILE A 75 4.70 3.39 8.94
C ILE A 75 3.50 2.91 9.76
N SER A 76 3.74 2.09 10.78
CA SER A 76 2.71 1.69 11.75
C SER A 76 3.07 2.20 13.13
N GLY A 77 2.09 2.87 13.77
CA GLY A 77 2.21 3.33 15.16
C GLY A 77 1.29 2.53 16.08
N ALA A 78 1.78 2.21 17.28
CA ALA A 78 0.92 1.89 18.41
C ALA A 78 0.50 3.20 19.08
N VAL A 79 -0.79 3.35 19.37
CA VAL A 79 -1.24 4.44 20.26
C VAL A 79 -0.91 4.00 21.68
N SER A 80 -0.05 4.76 22.38
CA SER A 80 0.16 4.57 23.81
C SER A 80 -1.19 4.69 24.52
N ALA A 81 -1.57 3.68 25.31
CA ALA A 81 -2.72 3.80 26.19
C ALA A 81 -2.55 5.04 27.08
N PRO A 82 -3.60 5.84 27.30
CA PRO A 82 -3.50 7.00 28.19
C PRO A 82 -2.99 6.53 29.55
N SER A 83 -1.96 7.23 30.07
CA SER A 83 -1.46 6.97 31.42
C SER A 83 -2.60 7.19 32.41
N GLN A 84 -3.06 6.13 33.07
CA GLN A 84 -3.97 6.28 34.20
C GLN A 84 -3.16 6.92 35.34
N GLY A 85 -3.54 8.15 35.69
CA GLY A 85 -2.93 8.90 36.80
C GLY A 85 -3.30 8.35 38.17
#